data_AF-A0A0F9BTC6-F1
#
_entry.id   AF-A0A0F9BTC6-F1
#
_cell.length_a   1.000
_cell.length_b   1.000
_cell.length_c   1.000
_cell.angle_alpha   90.00
_cell.angle_beta   90.00
_cell.angle_gamma   90.00
#
_symmetry.space_group_name_H-M   'P 1'
#
loop_
_entity.id
_entity.type
_entity.pdbx_description
1 polymer ?
#
loop_
_entity_poly.entity_id
_entity_poly.type
_entity_poly.pdbx_seq_one_letter_code
_entity_poly.pdbx_strand_id
1 'polypeptide(L)'
;RLAPPLTEKEKAELLSLARAWGNVYKPGYPPYHLSNLNGRIRADRERLKAITARAARTEQAEASGGVLIEGDDWIRVTFAERPAYPIIDALKAAGFMWMKGSWIGKRDALPETVRGDQP
;
A
#
# COMPACT_ATOMS: atom_id res chain seq x y z
N ARG A 1 -17.84 28.87 -5.06
CA ARG A 1 -17.02 30.09 -4.88
C ARG A 1 -16.08 30.18 -6.09
N LEU A 2 -16.17 31.24 -6.90
CA LEU A 2 -15.20 31.51 -7.97
C LEU A 2 -13.86 31.86 -7.30
N ALA A 3 -12.75 31.30 -7.79
CA ALA A 3 -11.43 31.69 -7.32
C ALA A 3 -11.22 33.20 -7.53
N PRO A 4 -10.51 33.90 -6.63
CA PRO A 4 -10.24 35.33 -6.80
C PRO A 4 -9.48 35.56 -8.12
N PRO A 5 -9.69 36.73 -8.77
CA PRO A 5 -9.00 37.06 -10.00
C PRO A 5 -7.49 37.11 -9.77
N LEU A 6 -6.73 36.60 -10.74
CA LEU A 6 -5.26 36.60 -10.69
C LEU A 6 -4.72 38.03 -10.64
N THR A 7 -3.70 38.23 -9.80
CA THR A 7 -2.94 39.47 -9.69
C THR A 7 -2.09 39.72 -10.93
N GLU A 8 -1.70 40.97 -11.18
CA GLU A 8 -0.85 41.34 -12.32
C GLU A 8 0.50 40.61 -12.33
N LYS A 9 1.06 40.35 -11.13
CA LYS A 9 2.28 39.57 -10.98
C LYS A 9 2.09 38.12 -11.43
N GLU A 10 0.99 37.49 -11.01
CA GLU A 10 0.65 36.12 -11.43
C GLU A 10 0.38 36.05 -12.94
N LYS A 11 -0.28 37.06 -13.52
CA LYS A 11 -0.47 37.15 -14.98
C LYS A 11 0.86 37.23 -15.74
N ALA A 12 1.81 38.06 -15.28
CA ALA A 12 3.12 38.20 -15.90
C ALA A 12 3.96 36.91 -15.81
N GLU A 13 3.91 36.23 -14.66
CA GLU A 13 4.58 34.94 -14.45
C GLU A 13 3.99 33.84 -15.34
N LEU A 14 2.67 33.78 -15.44
CA LEU A 14 1.95 32.91 -16.36
C LEU A 14 2.34 33.17 -17.83
N LEU A 15 2.47 34.43 -18.23
CA LEU A 15 2.91 34.81 -19.58
C LEU A 15 4.36 34.40 -19.87
N SER A 16 5.24 34.50 -18.87
CA SER A 16 6.63 34.07 -18.95
C SER A 16 6.73 32.54 -19.10
N LEU A 17 5.95 31.80 -18.30
CA LEU A 17 5.85 30.34 -18.38
C LEU A 17 5.32 29.87 -19.74
N ALA A 18 4.34 30.58 -20.31
CA ALA A 18 3.83 30.31 -21.66
C ALA A 18 4.92 30.42 -22.74
N ARG A 19 5.80 31.42 -22.62
CA ARG A 19 6.91 31.62 -23.56
C ARG A 19 7.99 30.53 -23.44
N ALA A 20 8.29 30.08 -22.22
CA ALA A 20 9.30 29.07 -21.98
C ALA A 20 8.82 27.62 -22.24
N TRP A 21 7.52 27.33 -22.08
CA TRP A 21 6.95 25.98 -22.15
C TRP A 21 5.98 25.74 -23.33
N GLY A 22 5.82 26.71 -24.24
CA GLY A 22 5.10 26.57 -25.50
C GLY A 22 3.74 25.87 -25.38
N ASN A 23 3.51 24.85 -26.21
CA ASN A 23 2.25 24.09 -26.27
C ASN A 23 1.95 23.22 -25.04
N VAL A 24 2.88 23.09 -24.08
CA VAL A 24 2.70 22.34 -22.82
C VAL A 24 2.02 23.20 -21.76
N TYR A 25 2.06 24.52 -21.93
CA TYR A 25 1.48 25.48 -20.99
C TYR A 25 -0.03 25.64 -21.21
N LYS A 26 -0.84 25.23 -20.23
CA LYS A 26 -2.27 25.58 -20.17
C LYS A 26 -2.44 26.91 -19.42
N PRO A 27 -2.96 27.98 -20.06
CA PRO A 27 -3.18 29.27 -19.42
C PRO A 27 -4.06 29.12 -18.17
N GLY A 28 -3.60 29.70 -17.05
CA GLY A 28 -4.33 29.70 -15.77
C GLY A 28 -3.90 28.64 -14.75
N TYR A 29 -2.93 27.77 -15.06
CA TYR A 29 -2.36 26.85 -14.08
C TYR A 29 -0.83 26.71 -14.27
N PRO A 30 -0.02 27.10 -13.27
CA PRO A 30 1.43 26.98 -13.39
C PRO A 30 1.88 25.51 -13.58
N PRO A 31 2.76 25.18 -14.54
CA PRO A 31 3.16 23.80 -14.83
C PRO A 31 3.72 23.05 -13.62
N TYR A 32 4.41 23.74 -12.71
CA TYR A 32 5.02 23.16 -11.52
C TYR A 32 4.01 22.64 -10.48
N HIS A 33 2.74 23.09 -10.52
CA HIS A 33 1.68 22.50 -9.69
C HIS A 33 1.22 21.12 -10.20
N LEU A 34 1.38 20.83 -11.50
CA LEU A 34 1.08 19.52 -12.09
C LEU A 34 2.27 18.58 -12.01
N SER A 35 3.49 19.12 -11.88
CA SER A 35 4.69 18.35 -11.58
C SER A 35 4.41 17.49 -10.34
N ASN A 36 4.62 16.18 -10.47
CA ASN A 36 4.37 15.15 -9.46
C ASN A 36 2.96 14.55 -9.39
N LEU A 37 1.95 15.05 -10.12
CA LEU A 37 0.61 14.44 -10.10
C LEU A 37 0.62 12.99 -10.61
N ASN A 38 1.31 12.74 -11.73
CA ASN A 38 1.45 11.38 -12.26
C ASN A 38 2.18 10.45 -11.27
N GLY A 39 3.17 10.96 -10.54
CA GLY A 39 3.87 10.22 -9.50
C GLY A 39 2.95 9.85 -8.33
N ARG A 40 2.12 10.81 -7.88
CA ARG A 40 1.11 10.58 -6.83
C ARG A 40 0.05 9.57 -7.28
N ILE A 41 -0.49 9.72 -8.48
CA ILE A 41 -1.46 8.77 -9.06
C ILE A 41 -0.87 7.35 -9.08
N ARG A 42 0.40 7.20 -9.49
CA ARG A 42 1.07 5.90 -9.49
C ARG A 42 1.19 5.34 -8.06
N ALA A 43 1.65 6.15 -7.11
CA ALA A 43 1.79 5.74 -5.72
C ALA A 43 0.43 5.34 -5.09
N ASP A 44 -0.62 6.11 -5.35
CA ASP A 44 -1.96 5.83 -4.86
C ASP A 44 -2.54 4.55 -5.48
N ARG A 45 -2.30 4.30 -6.76
CA ARG A 45 -2.68 3.02 -7.41
C ARG A 45 -1.98 1.83 -6.76
N GLU A 46 -0.68 1.92 -6.50
CA GLU A 46 0.05 0.84 -5.82
C GLU A 46 -0.42 0.65 -4.38
N ARG A 47 -0.76 1.74 -3.69
CA ARG A 47 -1.35 1.69 -2.35
C ARG A 47 -2.71 0.99 -2.36
N LEU A 48 -3.59 1.31 -3.32
CA LEU A 48 -4.89 0.66 -3.46
C LEU A 48 -4.72 -0.84 -3.70
N LYS A 49 -3.84 -1.25 -4.62
CA LYS A 49 -3.53 -2.67 -4.86
C LYS A 49 -3.06 -3.38 -3.60
N ALA A 50 -2.19 -2.75 -2.82
CA ALA A 50 -1.68 -3.34 -1.58
C ALA A 50 -2.78 -3.51 -0.52
N ILE A 51 -3.69 -2.54 -0.41
CA ILE A 51 -4.83 -2.59 0.51
C ILE A 51 -5.81 -3.69 0.09
N THR A 52 -6.21 -3.75 -1.18
CA THR A 52 -7.15 -4.76 -1.67
C THR A 52 -6.57 -6.16 -1.55
N ALA A 53 -5.29 -6.36 -1.87
CA ALA A 53 -4.61 -7.64 -1.71
C ALA A 53 -4.45 -8.06 -0.24
N ARG A 54 -4.39 -7.10 0.70
CA ARG A 54 -4.42 -7.42 2.14
C ARG A 54 -5.81 -7.86 2.57
N ALA A 55 -6.85 -7.12 2.18
CA ALA A 55 -8.24 -7.46 2.51
C ALA A 55 -8.63 -8.86 1.99
N ALA A 56 -8.30 -9.16 0.73
CA ALA A 56 -8.59 -10.46 0.13
C ALA A 56 -7.93 -11.63 0.88
N ARG A 57 -6.70 -11.46 1.38
CA ARG A 57 -6.02 -12.50 2.17
C ARG A 57 -6.64 -12.68 3.55
N THR A 58 -7.11 -11.60 4.17
CA THR A 58 -7.85 -11.67 5.44
C THR A 58 -9.17 -12.42 5.26
N GLU A 59 -9.92 -12.11 4.20
CA GLU A 59 -11.16 -12.83 3.83
C GLU A 59 -10.90 -14.32 3.53
N GLN A 60 -9.82 -14.64 2.82
CA GLN A 60 -9.43 -16.04 2.59
C GLN A 60 -9.03 -16.75 3.88
N ALA A 61 -8.39 -16.06 4.83
CA ALA A 61 -8.08 -16.62 6.14
C ALA A 61 -9.37 -16.88 6.94
N GLU A 62 -10.35 -15.98 6.92
CA GLU A 62 -11.67 -16.21 7.52
C GLU A 62 -12.33 -17.46 6.91
N ALA A 63 -12.33 -17.58 5.58
CA ALA A 63 -12.88 -18.74 4.88
C ALA A 63 -12.14 -20.05 5.16
N SER A 64 -10.88 -19.98 5.60
CA SER A 64 -10.02 -21.15 5.91
C SER A 64 -10.03 -21.53 7.40
N GLY A 65 -10.98 -21.01 8.20
CA GLY A 65 -11.02 -21.29 9.65
C GLY A 65 -10.15 -20.37 10.50
N GLY A 66 -9.84 -19.18 9.99
CA GLY A 66 -9.12 -18.12 10.72
C GLY A 66 -7.63 -17.99 10.38
N VAL A 67 -7.01 -18.99 9.76
CA VAL A 67 -5.60 -18.97 9.34
C VAL A 67 -5.44 -19.46 7.90
N LEU A 68 -4.76 -18.68 7.08
CA LEU A 68 -4.36 -19.05 5.72
C LEU A 68 -2.84 -19.22 5.65
N ILE A 69 -2.40 -20.38 5.15
CA ILE A 69 -0.98 -20.68 4.91
C ILE A 69 -0.77 -20.90 3.41
N GLU A 70 0.04 -20.05 2.77
CA GLU A 70 0.30 -20.07 1.32
C GLU A 70 1.79 -20.26 1.02
N GLY A 71 2.11 -20.87 -0.13
CA GLY A 71 3.49 -21.08 -0.63
C GLY A 71 4.08 -22.42 -0.20
N ASP A 72 5.19 -22.84 -0.82
CA ASP A 72 5.81 -24.16 -0.56
C ASP A 72 6.91 -24.07 0.50
N ASP A 73 8.17 -23.90 0.11
CA ASP A 73 9.31 -23.84 1.06
C ASP A 73 9.30 -22.57 1.91
N TRP A 74 8.90 -21.45 1.30
CA TRP A 74 8.81 -20.16 1.93
C TRP A 74 7.35 -19.75 1.98
N ILE A 75 6.79 -19.78 3.19
CA ILE A 75 5.37 -19.63 3.41
C ILE A 75 5.00 -18.24 3.86
N ARG A 76 3.75 -17.90 3.59
CA ARG A 76 3.05 -16.77 4.14
C ARG A 76 1.92 -17.28 5.03
N VAL A 77 1.89 -16.81 6.26
CA VAL A 77 0.82 -17.06 7.22
C VAL A 77 0.01 -15.78 7.39
N THR A 78 -1.28 -15.82 7.06
CA THR A 78 -2.21 -14.72 7.25
C THR A 78 -3.29 -15.13 8.24
N PHE A 79 -3.54 -14.28 9.22
CA PHE A 79 -4.61 -14.48 10.20
C PHE A 79 -5.79 -13.58 9.83
N ALA A 80 -7.01 -14.10 10.00
CA ALA A 80 -8.25 -13.35 9.86
C ALA A 80 -8.29 -12.18 10.86
N GLU A 81 -8.08 -12.52 12.12
CA GLU A 81 -7.99 -11.56 13.21
C GLU A 81 -6.55 -11.45 13.74
N ARG A 82 -6.34 -10.50 14.65
CA ARG A 82 -5.04 -10.35 15.29
C ARG A 82 -4.74 -11.62 16.12
N PRO A 83 -3.65 -12.37 15.84
CA PRO A 83 -3.31 -13.54 16.62
C PRO A 83 -2.93 -13.14 18.05
N ALA A 84 -3.16 -14.05 18.99
CA ALA A 84 -2.76 -13.86 20.38
C ALA A 84 -1.24 -13.65 20.51
N TYR A 85 -0.81 -12.89 21.52
CA TYR A 85 0.61 -12.61 21.76
C TYR A 85 1.51 -13.85 21.80
N PRO A 86 1.13 -14.98 22.43
CA PRO A 86 1.94 -16.20 22.42
C PRO A 86 2.22 -16.75 21.02
N ILE A 87 1.25 -16.64 20.10
CA ILE A 87 1.41 -17.06 18.69
C ILE A 87 2.40 -16.13 17.98
N ILE A 88 2.27 -14.83 18.21
CA ILE A 88 3.19 -13.82 17.67
C ILE A 88 4.62 -14.08 18.13
N ASP A 89 4.82 -14.37 19.41
CA ASP A 89 6.15 -14.60 19.96
C ASP A 89 6.75 -15.92 19.45
N ALA A 90 5.94 -16.96 19.30
CA ALA A 90 6.36 -18.21 18.66
C ALA A 90 6.81 -18.00 17.21
N LEU A 91 6.07 -17.20 16.43
CA LEU A 91 6.44 -16.87 15.05
C LEU A 91 7.75 -16.08 14.96
N LYS A 92 7.92 -15.08 15.83
CA LYS A 92 9.19 -14.32 15.93
C LYS A 92 10.36 -15.23 16.30
N ALA A 93 10.19 -16.10 17.29
CA ALA A 93 11.20 -17.05 17.72
C ALA A 93 11.59 -18.04 16.61
N ALA A 94 10.63 -18.43 15.78
CA ALA A 94 10.84 -19.23 14.58
C ALA A 94 11.47 -18.47 13.40
N GLY A 95 11.75 -17.17 13.54
CA GLY A 95 12.37 -16.35 12.50
C GLY A 95 11.40 -15.82 11.44
N PHE A 96 10.09 -15.88 11.68
CA PHE A 96 9.12 -15.27 10.78
C PHE A 96 9.16 -13.74 10.88
N MET A 97 9.03 -13.08 9.73
CA MET A 97 9.01 -11.63 9.62
C MET A 97 7.61 -11.14 9.31
N TRP A 98 7.18 -10.08 10.00
CA TRP A 98 5.92 -9.40 9.68
C TRP A 98 6.09 -8.51 8.44
N MET A 99 5.39 -8.84 7.35
CA MET A 99 5.44 -8.08 6.11
C MET A 99 4.06 -8.02 5.43
N LYS A 100 3.66 -6.81 5.03
CA LYS A 100 2.43 -6.58 4.24
C LYS A 100 1.17 -7.28 4.80
N GLY A 101 1.04 -7.34 6.12
CA GLY A 101 -0.14 -7.93 6.78
C GLY A 101 -0.09 -9.45 6.99
N SER A 102 1.07 -10.08 6.79
CA SER A 102 1.26 -11.52 6.99
C SER A 102 2.61 -11.80 7.64
N TRP A 103 2.75 -12.98 8.24
CA TRP A 103 4.02 -13.52 8.69
C TRP A 103 4.67 -14.32 7.57
N ILE A 104 5.96 -14.12 7.33
CA ILE A 104 6.68 -14.73 6.22
C ILE A 104 7.93 -15.44 6.76
N GLY A 105 8.12 -16.71 6.39
CA GLY A 105 9.23 -17.52 6.88
C GLY A 105 9.32 -18.90 6.20
N LYS A 106 10.28 -19.72 6.64
CA LYS A 106 10.41 -21.11 6.13
C LYS A 106 9.28 -21.99 6.64
N ARG A 107 8.75 -22.85 5.78
CA ARG A 107 7.69 -23.81 6.13
C ARG A 107 8.11 -24.74 7.27
N ASP A 108 9.34 -25.23 7.24
CA ASP A 108 9.85 -26.16 8.26
C ASP A 108 9.97 -25.52 9.64
N ALA A 109 10.13 -24.20 9.69
CA ALA A 109 10.19 -23.45 10.94
C ALA A 109 8.81 -23.08 11.49
N LEU A 110 7.71 -23.38 10.79
CA LEU A 110 6.37 -23.01 11.23
C LEU A 110 6.05 -23.64 12.60
N PRO A 111 5.74 -22.84 13.64
CA PRO A 111 5.41 -23.37 14.96
C PRO A 111 4.17 -24.26 14.94
N GLU A 112 4.18 -25.33 15.73
CA GLU A 112 3.03 -26.25 15.88
C GLU A 112 1.76 -25.54 16.36
N THR A 113 1.90 -24.48 17.16
CA THR A 113 0.79 -23.63 17.62
C THR A 113 0.02 -22.93 16.50
N VAL A 114 0.58 -22.89 15.28
CA VAL A 114 -0.04 -22.35 14.07
C VAL A 114 -0.46 -23.47 13.10
N ARG A 115 0.13 -24.67 13.23
CA ARG A 115 -0.21 -25.86 12.41
C ARG A 115 -1.48 -26.54 12.89
N GLY A 116 -1.77 -26.46 14.18
CA GLY A 116 -3.01 -26.97 14.76
C GLY A 116 -4.18 -26.06 14.42
N ASP A 117 -5.20 -26.65 13.80
CA ASP A 117 -6.56 -26.10 13.66
C ASP A 117 -6.91 -25.27 14.90
N GLN A 118 -7.05 -23.96 14.73
CA GLN A 118 -7.73 -23.15 15.74
C GLN A 118 -9.23 -23.47 15.61
N PRO A 119 -9.95 -23.61 16.73
CA PRO A 119 -11.36 -24.01 16.74
C PRO A 119 -12.28 -23.07 15.96
#